data_AF-H9FL98-F1
#
_entry.id   AF-H9FL98-F1
#
_cell.length_a   1.000
_cell.length_b   1.000
_cell.length_c   1.000
_cell.angle_alpha   90.00
_cell.angle_beta   90.00
_cell.angle_gamma   90.00
#
_symmetry.space_group_name_H-M   'P 1'
#
loop_
_entity.id
_entity.type
_entity.pdbx_description
1 polymer ?
#
loop_
_entity_poly.entity_id
_entity_poly.type
_entity_poly.pdbx_seq_one_letter_code
_entity_poly.pdbx_strand_id
1 'polypeptide(L)' 'CMYCDKMFHRKDHLRNHLQTHDPNKEALHCSECGKNYNTKLGYRRHLAMHAASSGDLSCKVCLQTFEST' A
#
# COMPACT_ATOMS: atom_id res chain seq x y z
N CYS A 1 3.82 -18.10 10.99
CA CYS A 1 5.05 -17.30 11.00
C CYS A 1 5.94 -17.91 12.06
N MET A 2 7.26 -17.78 12.01
CA MET A 2 8.11 -18.34 13.07
C MET A 2 8.17 -17.47 14.35
N TYR A 3 7.65 -16.24 14.27
CA TYR A 3 7.62 -15.28 15.39
C TYR A 3 6.19 -14.99 15.89
N CYS A 4 5.15 -15.55 15.27
CA CYS A 4 3.75 -15.41 15.68
C CYS A 4 2.83 -16.44 15.00
N ASP A 5 1.59 -16.55 15.47
CA ASP A 5 0.60 -17.53 14.99
C ASP A 5 0.00 -17.24 13.60
N LYS A 6 0.43 -16.18 12.91
CA LYS A 6 -0.11 -15.85 11.58
C LYS A 6 0.32 -16.85 10.51
N MET A 7 -0.65 -17.47 9.83
CA MET A 7 -0.41 -18.37 8.71
C MET A 7 -0.62 -17.66 7.36
N PHE A 8 0.15 -18.07 6.36
CA PHE A 8 0.11 -17.48 5.02
C PHE A 8 0.14 -18.59 3.98
N HIS A 9 -0.80 -18.56 3.03
CA HIS A 9 -0.88 -19.51 1.92
C HIS A 9 0.15 -19.22 0.81
N ARG A 10 0.73 -18.01 0.80
CA ARG A 10 1.68 -17.54 -0.21
C ARG A 10 3.04 -17.19 0.39
N LYS A 11 4.11 -17.64 -0.27
CA LYS A 11 5.49 -17.39 0.14
C LYS A 11 5.85 -15.90 0.12
N ASP A 12 5.39 -15.15 -0.88
CA ASP A 12 5.67 -13.71 -0.95
C ASP A 12 4.97 -12.91 0.16
N HIS A 13 3.76 -13.33 0.56
CA HIS A 13 3.05 -12.74 1.69
C HIS A 13 3.74 -13.04 3.01
N LEU A 14 4.20 -14.28 3.22
CA LEU A 14 5.01 -14.64 4.39
C LEU A 14 6.31 -13.82 4.42
N ARG A 15 7.04 -13.73 3.30
CA ARG A 15 8.28 -12.95 3.22
C ARG A 15 8.04 -11.49 3.61
N ASN A 16 6.98 -10.88 3.10
CA ASN A 16 6.64 -9.52 3.44
C ASN A 16 6.29 -9.35 4.92
N HIS A 17 5.48 -10.28 5.45
CA HIS A 17 5.11 -10.28 6.86
C HIS A 17 6.33 -10.44 7.77
N LEU A 18 7.31 -11.27 7.43
CA LEU A 18 8.54 -11.39 8.25
C LEU A 18 9.26 -10.05 8.42
N GLN A 19 9.11 -9.14 7.46
CA GLN A 19 9.70 -7.80 7.57
C GLN A 19 9.03 -6.93 8.65
N THR A 20 7.85 -7.30 9.18
CA THR A 20 7.24 -6.62 10.32
C THR A 20 7.82 -7.07 11.66
N HIS A 21 8.59 -8.16 11.67
CA HIS A 21 9.33 -8.62 12.86
C HIS A 21 10.77 -8.11 12.89
N ASP A 22 11.24 -7.43 11.83
CA ASP A 22 12.57 -6.85 11.79
C ASP A 22 12.57 -5.49 12.51
N PRO A 23 13.25 -5.35 13.66
CA PRO A 23 13.24 -4.12 14.44
C PRO A 23 14.05 -2.99 13.80
N ASN A 24 14.93 -3.29 12.84
CA ASN A 24 15.73 -2.29 12.11
C ASN A 24 15.05 -1.82 10.84
N LYS A 25 13.93 -2.45 10.46
CA LYS A 25 13.24 -2.09 9.25
C LYS A 25 12.36 -0.87 9.46
N GLU A 26 12.82 0.23 8.89
CA GLU A 26 12.04 1.45 8.82
C GLU A 26 10.79 1.25 7.95
N ALA A 27 9.64 1.59 8.53
CA ALA A 27 8.40 1.66 7.78
C ALA A 27 8.40 2.90 6.87
N LEU A 28 7.86 2.74 5.67
CA LEU A 28 7.63 3.87 4.76
C LEU A 28 6.36 4.58 5.24
N HIS A 29 6.49 5.82 5.67
CA HIS A 29 5.34 6.62 6.12
C HIS A 29 4.84 7.53 4.99
N CYS A 30 3.53 7.65 4.88
CA CYS A 30 2.91 8.66 4.04
C CYS A 30 2.85 9.99 4.78
N SER A 31 3.47 11.03 4.23
CA SER A 31 3.44 12.37 4.83
C SER A 31 2.07 13.05 4.73
N GLU A 32 1.21 12.60 3.79
CA GLU A 32 -0.12 13.19 3.58
C GLU A 32 -1.17 12.66 4.57
N CYS A 33 -1.13 11.37 4.92
CA CYS A 33 -2.14 10.74 5.78
C CYS A 33 -1.59 9.94 6.97
N GLY A 34 -0.27 9.92 7.17
CA GLY A 34 0.38 9.25 8.30
C GLY A 34 0.40 7.71 8.22
N LYS A 35 -0.17 7.09 7.18
CA LYS A 35 -0.19 5.62 7.05
C LYS A 35 1.21 5.04 6.85
N ASN A 36 1.47 3.92 7.51
CA ASN A 36 2.75 3.21 7.45
C ASN A 36 2.67 1.99 6.53
N TYR A 37 3.75 1.74 5.78
CA TYR A 37 3.85 0.64 4.85
C TYR A 37 5.14 -0.13 5.07
N ASN A 38 5.02 -1.44 5.20
CA ASN A 38 6.15 -2.35 5.25
C ASN A 38 6.70 -2.71 3.85
N THR A 39 6.04 -2.31 2.76
CA THR A 39 6.53 -2.56 1.39
C THR A 39 6.65 -1.29 0.58
N LYS A 40 7.70 -1.23 -0.25
CA LYS A 40 7.85 -0.19 -1.27
C LYS A 40 6.74 -0.24 -2.31
N LEU A 41 6.30 -1.43 -2.72
CA LEU A 41 5.19 -1.59 -3.67
C LEU A 41 3.86 -1.08 -3.09
N GLY A 42 3.54 -1.47 -1.85
CA GLY A 42 2.33 -1.00 -1.16
C GLY A 42 2.34 0.51 -0.96
N TYR A 43 3.48 1.08 -0.56
CA TYR A 43 3.66 2.52 -0.42
C TYR A 43 3.47 3.27 -1.75
N ARG A 44 4.11 2.81 -2.83
CA ARG A 44 3.94 3.43 -4.17
C ARG A 44 2.51 3.37 -4.67
N ARG A 45 1.84 2.23 -4.51
CA ARG A 45 0.43 2.08 -4.88
C ARG A 45 -0.46 3.03 -4.08
N HIS A 46 -0.15 3.19 -2.80
CA HIS A 46 -0.86 4.14 -1.95
C HIS A 46 -0.66 5.60 -2.39
N LEU A 47 0.57 6.02 -2.68
CA LEU A 47 0.83 7.37 -3.21
C LEU A 47 0.10 7.62 -4.54
N ALA A 48 -0.02 6.60 -5.40
CA ALA A 48 -0.80 6.71 -6.62
C ALA A 48 -2.29 6.97 -6.35
N MET A 49 -2.82 6.50 -5.21
CA MET A 49 -4.20 6.77 -4.80
C MET A 49 -4.38 8.23 -4.36
N HIS A 50 -3.39 8.85 -3.71
CA HIS A 50 -3.41 10.28 -3.43
C HIS A 50 -3.43 11.09 -4.74
N ALA A 51 -2.52 10.76 -5.68
CA ALA A 51 -2.50 11.40 -7.00
C ALA A 51 -3.80 11.21 -7.79
N ALA A 52 -4.44 10.05 -7.69
CA ALA A 52 -5.73 9.78 -8.33
C ALA A 52 -6.90 10.50 -7.65
N SER A 53 -6.88 10.63 -6.31
CA SER A 53 -7.89 11.37 -5.54
C SER A 53 -7.77 12.89 -5.73
N SER A 54 -6.58 13.38 -6.08
CA SER A 54 -6.33 14.79 -6.44
C SER A 54 -6.47 15.06 -7.95
N GLY A 55 -6.71 14.02 -8.75
CA GLY A 55 -6.77 14.08 -10.21
C GLY A 55 -8.20 13.95 -10.73
N ASP A 56 -8.42 14.50 -11.92
CA ASP A 56 -9.67 14.34 -12.66
C ASP A 56 -9.77 12.87 -13.11
N LEU A 57 -10.64 12.08 -12.48
CA LEU A 57 -10.93 10.69 -12.87
C LEU A 57 -11.84 10.65 -14.11
N SER A 58 -11.53 11.46 -15.11
CA SER A 58 -12.31 11.55 -16.35
C SER A 58 -11.82 10.56 -17.40
N CYS A 59 -12.73 9.71 -17.84
CA CYS A 59 -12.57 8.83 -18.98
C CYS A 59 -12.42 9.66 -20.27
N LYS A 60 -11.27 9.63 -20.95
CA LYS A 60 -11.10 10.42 -22.20
C LYS A 60 -11.92 9.93 -23.40
N VAL A 61 -12.50 8.73 -23.32
CA VAL A 61 -13.32 8.13 -24.39
C VAL A 61 -14.80 8.42 -24.17
N CYS A 62 -15.25 8.38 -22.92
CA CYS A 62 -16.65 8.47 -22.52
C CYS A 62 -16.99 9.75 -21.73
N LEU A 63 -15.99 10.57 -21.40
CA LEU A 63 -16.05 11.83 -20.66
C LEU A 63 -16.75 11.75 -19.29
N GLN A 64 -16.94 10.53 -18.77
CA GLN A 64 -17.47 10.29 -17.43
C GLN A 64 -16.39 10.51 -16.39
N THR A 65 -16.71 11.28 -15.36
CA THR A 65 -15.87 11.48 -14.18
C THR A 65 -16.30 10.49 -13.11
N PHE A 66 -15.37 9.74 -12.56
CA PHE A 66 -15.64 8.81 -11.46
C PHE A 66 -15.33 9.48 -10.13
N GLU A 67 -16.20 9.31 -9.14
CA GLU A 67 -15.91 9.72 -7.77
C GLU A 67 -15.30 8.54 -7.01
N SER A 68 -14.16 8.76 -6.37
CA SER A 68 -13.61 7.79 -5.42
C SER A 68 -14.32 7.97 -4.07
N THR A 69 -15.40 7.21 -3.85
CA THR A 69 -15.98 6.97 -2.50
C THR A 69 -15.11 6.00 -1.71
#